data_AF-A0A6G1SVC3-F1
#
_entry.id   AF-A0A6G1SVC3-F1
#
_cell.length_a   1.000
_cell.length_b   1.000
_cell.length_c   1.000
_cell.angle_alpha   90.00
_cell.angle_beta   90.00
_cell.angle_gamma   90.00
#
_symmetry.space_group_name_H-M   'P 1'
#
loop_
_entity.id
_entity.type
_entity.pdbx_description
1 polymer ?
#
loop_
_entity_poly.entity_id
_entity_poly.type
_entity_poly.pdbx_seq_one_letter_code
_entity_poly.pdbx_strand_id
1 'polypeptide(L)'
;MRLRLVLGLVVLTLAACSDGDRRDSPPTPAPPAVSSPADDIDVPRGPLLPAPDPTEAVDPPERRVPAYLHVVTASAGAASPAPQPAAGPAPVGGPSRQADSEVLGPTQRFLAQTQPDAMVVALPVHNEPGVRQLLERLAPRLRSGDIVIVVSGNNNHTLDIPWLNAQAERIQAALANVRLVAMTAGLGNVQQLAPQLSPLFTGIVYDYEPNYPNEPSFTWDFGATMDHVRALRTAVESRGLTAIALPTGRPLLQRSLEPHGWDYGALTQAGGVAFVQTQTYCKKGLPAFEQALDRLRDQHIAGGEWLPQVTVAPNQPNGVSIQQGEACAQAIRARGLPGLMLWWSPAYVGEADEFLRRLGR
;
A
#
# COMPACT_ATOMS: atom_id res chain seq x y z
N MET A 1 64.24 -4.50 -42.77
CA MET A 1 63.61 -3.45 -41.94
C MET A 1 63.06 -4.08 -40.68
N ARG A 2 63.45 -3.57 -39.51
CA ARG A 2 63.18 -4.17 -38.19
C ARG A 2 61.95 -3.53 -37.53
N LEU A 3 61.11 -4.42 -36.99
CA LEU A 3 60.23 -4.36 -35.82
C LEU A 3 60.33 -3.14 -34.88
N ARG A 4 59.18 -2.62 -34.41
CA ARG A 4 58.86 -2.27 -33.00
C ARG A 4 57.51 -1.51 -32.88
N LEU A 5 56.58 -2.04 -32.07
CA LEU A 5 55.66 -1.28 -31.20
C LEU A 5 55.04 -2.28 -30.18
N VAL A 6 55.67 -2.48 -29.03
CA VAL A 6 55.29 -1.99 -27.67
C VAL A 6 53.96 -2.54 -27.15
N LEU A 7 54.11 -3.60 -26.33
CA LEU A 7 53.15 -4.16 -25.38
C LEU A 7 53.16 -3.33 -24.08
N GLY A 8 51.99 -3.05 -23.49
CA GLY A 8 51.85 -2.54 -22.13
C GLY A 8 51.19 -3.58 -21.24
N LEU A 9 52.01 -4.28 -20.44
CA LEU A 9 51.62 -5.26 -19.43
C LEU A 9 51.78 -4.57 -18.06
N VAL A 10 50.71 -4.47 -17.26
CA VAL A 10 50.80 -4.04 -15.85
C VAL A 10 50.72 -5.28 -14.96
N VAL A 11 51.82 -5.47 -14.23
CA VAL A 11 52.05 -6.46 -13.18
C VAL A 11 51.50 -5.89 -11.87
N LEU A 12 50.72 -6.68 -11.12
CA LEU A 12 50.54 -6.46 -9.69
C LEU A 12 51.04 -7.67 -8.91
N THR A 13 51.95 -7.37 -8.00
CA THR A 13 52.74 -8.27 -7.15
C THR A 13 51.90 -8.84 -5.99
N LEU A 14 52.03 -10.15 -5.79
CA LEU A 14 51.68 -10.84 -4.55
C LEU A 14 52.85 -10.69 -3.55
N ALA A 15 52.54 -10.26 -2.33
CA ALA A 15 53.41 -10.42 -1.17
C ALA A 15 52.58 -11.01 -0.02
N ALA A 16 52.99 -12.19 0.43
CA ALA A 16 52.55 -12.85 1.65
C ALA A 16 53.53 -12.55 2.80
N CYS A 17 53.19 -13.06 4.00
CA CYS A 17 53.79 -12.87 5.35
C CYS A 17 53.07 -11.76 6.15
N SER A 18 52.70 -11.91 7.41
CA SER A 18 53.08 -12.85 8.48
C SER A 18 52.06 -12.73 9.62
N ASP A 19 51.97 -13.78 10.44
CA ASP A 19 51.25 -13.88 11.73
C ASP A 19 51.46 -12.68 12.67
N GLY A 20 50.40 -12.35 13.42
CA GLY A 20 50.44 -11.41 14.55
C GLY A 20 49.15 -11.44 15.39
N ASP A 21 49.24 -12.08 16.55
CA ASP A 21 48.51 -11.81 17.81
C ASP A 21 47.10 -11.19 17.72
N ARG A 22 46.07 -12.03 17.92
CA ARG A 22 44.75 -11.58 18.40
C ARG A 22 44.75 -11.55 19.93
N ARG A 23 44.97 -10.38 20.50
CA ARG A 23 44.57 -10.05 21.88
C ARG A 23 43.17 -9.44 21.90
N ASP A 24 42.46 -9.78 22.96
CA ASP A 24 41.12 -9.34 23.33
C ASP A 24 40.88 -7.84 23.13
N SER A 25 39.88 -7.51 22.32
CA SER A 25 39.24 -6.19 22.34
C SER A 25 37.86 -6.35 23.00
N PRO A 26 37.52 -5.54 24.02
CA PRO A 26 36.21 -5.59 24.64
C PRO A 26 35.14 -5.11 23.65
N PRO A 27 33.89 -5.59 23.78
CA PRO A 27 32.80 -5.21 22.89
C PRO A 27 32.54 -3.70 22.96
N THR A 28 32.46 -3.09 21.79
CA THR A 28 32.04 -1.69 21.61
C THR A 28 30.60 -1.53 22.12
N PRO A 29 30.29 -0.53 22.95
CA PRO A 29 28.93 -0.30 23.42
C PRO A 29 28.03 0.11 22.24
N ALA A 30 26.80 -0.40 22.25
CA ALA A 30 25.78 -0.02 21.29
C ALA A 30 25.53 1.50 21.33
N PRO A 31 25.31 2.16 20.17
CA PRO A 31 24.95 3.57 20.15
C PRO A 31 23.62 3.78 20.90
N PRO A 32 23.46 4.92 21.60
CA PRO A 32 22.24 5.21 22.33
C PRO A 32 21.06 5.32 21.37
N ALA A 33 19.92 4.75 21.80
CA ALA A 33 18.66 4.90 21.10
C ALA A 33 18.32 6.39 20.95
N VAL A 34 18.18 6.84 19.71
CA VAL A 34 17.66 8.17 19.38
C VAL A 34 16.19 8.17 19.79
N SER A 35 15.89 8.80 20.92
CA SER A 35 14.52 9.13 21.30
C SER A 35 14.03 10.22 20.36
N SER A 36 12.92 9.94 19.67
CA SER A 36 12.19 10.99 18.95
C SER A 36 11.75 12.06 19.96
N PRO A 37 11.92 13.36 19.66
CA PRO A 37 11.36 14.40 20.52
C PRO A 37 9.85 14.24 20.52
N ALA A 38 9.29 14.01 21.70
CA ALA A 38 7.87 14.11 21.92
C ALA A 38 7.46 15.55 21.57
N ASP A 39 6.53 15.69 20.62
CA ASP A 39 5.89 16.96 20.33
C ASP A 39 5.17 17.42 21.61
N ASP A 40 5.69 18.48 22.25
CA ASP A 40 5.06 19.18 23.37
C ASP A 40 3.72 19.78 22.92
N ILE A 41 2.64 19.10 23.26
CA ILE A 41 1.31 19.71 23.40
C ILE A 41 0.83 19.37 24.80
N ASP A 42 0.64 20.43 25.58
CA ASP A 42 0.21 20.42 26.97
C ASP A 42 -1.21 19.83 27.07
N VAL A 43 -1.30 18.52 27.35
CA VAL A 43 -2.54 17.82 27.68
C VAL A 43 -2.51 17.51 29.17
N PRO A 44 -3.52 17.92 29.96
CA PRO A 44 -3.55 17.64 31.39
C PRO A 44 -3.55 16.13 31.64
N ARG A 45 -2.50 15.64 32.30
CA ARG A 45 -2.36 14.24 32.70
C ARG A 45 -3.41 13.90 33.76
N GLY A 46 -4.38 13.06 33.40
CA GLY A 46 -5.25 12.38 34.36
C GLY A 46 -4.48 11.36 35.22
N PRO A 47 -5.06 10.89 36.33
CA PRO A 47 -4.38 10.01 37.27
C PRO A 47 -4.02 8.66 36.62
N LEU A 48 -2.77 8.24 36.81
CA LEU A 48 -2.24 6.95 36.41
C LEU A 48 -2.94 5.82 37.20
N LEU A 49 -3.55 4.88 36.47
CA LEU A 49 -3.98 3.60 37.05
C LEU A 49 -2.74 2.72 37.31
N PRO A 50 -2.75 1.91 38.39
CA PRO A 50 -1.63 1.02 38.70
C PRO A 50 -1.49 -0.09 37.64
N ALA A 51 -0.23 -0.44 37.34
CA ALA A 51 0.12 -1.53 36.44
C ALA A 51 -0.32 -2.89 37.02
N PRO A 52 -0.78 -3.84 36.19
CA PRO A 52 -1.10 -5.20 36.63
C PRO A 52 0.14 -6.01 37.01
N ASP A 53 -0.06 -6.92 37.96
CA ASP A 53 0.91 -7.80 38.60
C ASP A 53 1.49 -8.84 37.61
N PRO A 54 2.83 -9.01 37.51
CA PRO A 54 3.48 -9.83 36.48
C PRO A 54 3.54 -11.35 36.79
N THR A 55 2.65 -11.92 37.59
CA THR A 55 2.80 -13.31 38.09
C THR A 55 1.92 -14.40 37.48
N GLU A 56 1.12 -14.14 36.43
CA GLU A 56 0.43 -15.22 35.69
C GLU A 56 1.17 -15.63 34.41
N ALA A 57 2.07 -16.61 34.55
CA ALA A 57 2.61 -17.36 33.43
C ALA A 57 1.59 -18.44 33.01
N VAL A 58 1.01 -18.28 31.81
CA VAL A 58 0.18 -19.30 31.15
C VAL A 58 1.06 -20.07 30.18
N ASP A 59 1.15 -21.40 30.36
CA ASP A 59 1.91 -22.31 29.48
C ASP A 59 1.44 -22.25 28.02
N PRO A 60 2.35 -22.28 27.03
CA PRO A 60 1.99 -22.31 25.62
C PRO A 60 1.52 -23.72 25.19
N PRO A 61 0.44 -23.85 24.39
CA PRO A 61 0.01 -25.14 23.88
C PRO A 61 0.93 -25.66 22.77
N GLU A 62 1.22 -26.96 22.84
CA GLU A 62 2.00 -27.73 21.88
C GLU A 62 1.46 -27.62 20.45
N ARG A 63 2.35 -27.26 19.51
CA ARG A 63 2.08 -27.31 18.06
C ARG A 63 2.17 -28.75 17.56
N ARG A 64 1.04 -29.37 17.21
CA ARG A 64 1.00 -30.53 16.31
C ARG A 64 0.81 -30.06 14.87
N VAL A 65 1.73 -30.42 14.00
CA VAL A 65 1.67 -30.20 12.55
C VAL A 65 1.13 -31.49 11.90
N PRO A 66 0.03 -31.46 11.12
CA PRO A 66 -0.33 -32.58 10.28
C PRO A 66 0.44 -32.55 8.95
N ALA A 67 1.04 -33.68 8.59
CA ALA A 67 1.62 -33.93 7.29
C ALA A 67 0.50 -34.07 6.25
N TYR A 68 0.54 -33.25 5.19
CA TYR A 68 -0.34 -33.43 4.03
C TYR A 68 0.41 -34.09 2.88
N LEU A 69 -0.16 -35.21 2.43
CA LEU A 69 0.25 -36.05 1.31
C LEU A 69 -0.32 -35.45 0.01
N HIS A 70 0.53 -35.05 -0.93
CA HIS A 70 0.09 -34.64 -2.27
C HIS A 70 -0.11 -35.87 -3.16
N VAL A 71 -1.35 -36.09 -3.59
CA VAL A 71 -1.70 -37.03 -4.66
C VAL A 71 -1.71 -36.27 -5.98
N VAL A 72 -0.83 -36.67 -6.89
CA VAL A 72 -0.78 -36.23 -8.29
C VAL A 72 -1.91 -36.92 -9.06
N THR A 73 -2.72 -36.16 -9.79
CA THR A 73 -3.48 -36.70 -10.93
C THR A 73 -3.28 -35.81 -12.14
N ALA A 74 -2.75 -36.43 -13.20
CA ALA A 74 -2.70 -35.87 -14.54
C ALA A 74 -4.04 -36.12 -15.24
N SER A 75 -4.52 -35.16 -16.03
CA SER A 75 -5.43 -35.48 -17.14
C SER A 75 -5.22 -34.58 -18.35
N ALA A 76 -5.06 -35.31 -19.46
CA ALA A 76 -5.12 -35.01 -20.88
C ALA A 76 -5.84 -33.74 -21.36
N GLY A 77 -5.30 -33.20 -22.45
CA GLY A 77 -5.82 -32.03 -23.15
C GLY A 77 -6.86 -32.32 -24.24
N ALA A 78 -7.28 -31.24 -24.88
CA ALA A 78 -8.02 -31.20 -26.14
C ALA A 78 -7.84 -29.76 -26.70
N ALA A 79 -7.15 -29.62 -27.84
CA ALA A 79 -7.72 -29.47 -29.18
C ALA A 79 -7.94 -27.99 -29.59
N SER A 80 -7.06 -27.50 -30.46
CA SER A 80 -7.18 -26.21 -31.15
C SER A 80 -8.36 -26.20 -32.13
N PRO A 81 -9.14 -25.10 -32.22
CA PRO A 81 -10.00 -24.88 -33.37
C PRO A 81 -9.22 -24.31 -34.57
N ALA A 82 -9.69 -24.70 -35.75
CA ALA A 82 -9.19 -24.39 -37.08
C ALA A 82 -9.26 -22.89 -37.45
N PRO A 83 -8.46 -22.44 -38.45
CA PRO A 83 -8.41 -21.04 -38.88
C PRO A 83 -9.66 -20.60 -39.66
N GLN A 84 -10.13 -19.38 -39.38
CA GLN A 84 -11.19 -18.69 -40.11
C GLN A 84 -10.72 -18.23 -41.50
N PRO A 85 -11.62 -18.19 -42.50
CA PRO A 85 -11.32 -17.68 -43.84
C PRO A 85 -11.22 -16.14 -43.88
N ALA A 86 -10.38 -15.66 -44.80
CA ALA A 86 -10.04 -14.26 -45.01
C ALA A 86 -11.25 -13.39 -45.41
N ALA A 87 -11.35 -12.22 -44.78
CA ALA A 87 -12.29 -11.16 -45.13
C ALA A 87 -11.86 -10.44 -46.41
N GLY A 88 -12.83 -10.15 -47.29
CA GLY A 88 -12.66 -9.34 -48.50
C GLY A 88 -12.39 -7.86 -48.21
N PRO A 89 -12.03 -7.07 -49.24
CA PRO A 89 -11.58 -5.69 -49.07
C PRO A 89 -12.72 -4.76 -48.64
N ALA A 90 -12.42 -3.92 -47.63
CA ALA A 90 -13.33 -2.90 -47.13
C ALA A 90 -13.44 -1.68 -48.09
N PRO A 91 -14.60 -1.01 -48.13
CA PRO A 91 -14.81 0.18 -48.94
C PRO A 91 -14.04 1.40 -48.39
N VAL A 92 -13.48 2.17 -49.31
CA VAL A 92 -12.82 3.47 -49.09
C VAL A 92 -13.91 4.53 -48.86
N GLY A 93 -13.97 5.13 -47.67
CA GLY A 93 -14.97 6.14 -47.36
C GLY A 93 -14.63 7.05 -46.17
N GLY A 94 -14.16 8.26 -46.50
CA GLY A 94 -14.43 9.50 -45.76
C GLY A 94 -13.57 9.81 -44.51
N PRO A 95 -13.09 11.06 -44.34
CA PRO A 95 -12.48 11.52 -43.10
C PRO A 95 -13.55 11.60 -42.01
N SER A 96 -13.67 10.52 -41.24
CA SER A 96 -14.42 10.52 -39.99
C SER A 96 -13.70 11.42 -39.00
N ARG A 97 -14.37 12.48 -38.53
CA ARG A 97 -13.95 13.21 -37.33
C ARG A 97 -14.12 12.24 -36.15
N GLN A 98 -13.12 11.39 -35.94
CA GLN A 98 -12.91 10.76 -34.64
C GLN A 98 -12.68 11.93 -33.68
N ALA A 99 -13.69 12.21 -32.86
CA ALA A 99 -13.45 12.90 -31.61
C ALA A 99 -12.34 12.11 -30.93
N ASP A 100 -11.21 12.77 -30.65
CA ASP A 100 -10.13 12.21 -29.88
C ASP A 100 -10.73 11.77 -28.56
N SER A 101 -11.12 10.48 -28.46
CA SER A 101 -11.39 9.86 -27.18
C SER A 101 -10.01 9.81 -26.55
N GLU A 102 -9.69 10.85 -25.79
CA GLU A 102 -8.49 10.89 -24.97
C GLU A 102 -8.52 9.58 -24.17
N VAL A 103 -7.64 8.66 -24.56
CA VAL A 103 -7.63 7.30 -24.02
C VAL A 103 -7.26 7.47 -22.57
N LEU A 104 -8.27 7.52 -21.70
CA LEU A 104 -8.08 7.69 -20.28
C LEU A 104 -7.06 6.65 -19.82
N GLY A 105 -5.99 7.12 -19.19
CA GLY A 105 -4.92 6.27 -18.70
C GLY A 105 -5.48 5.22 -17.74
N PRO A 106 -4.78 4.08 -17.52
CA PRO A 106 -5.19 3.05 -16.56
C PRO A 106 -5.63 3.62 -15.20
N THR A 107 -4.92 4.66 -14.74
CA THR A 107 -5.23 5.44 -13.54
C THR A 107 -6.61 6.06 -13.55
N GLN A 108 -6.97 6.83 -14.59
CA GLN A 108 -8.28 7.51 -14.66
C GLN A 108 -9.44 6.51 -14.76
N ARG A 109 -9.17 5.27 -15.18
CA ARG A 109 -10.16 4.18 -15.15
C ARG A 109 -10.28 3.50 -13.79
N PHE A 110 -9.32 3.69 -12.89
CA PHE A 110 -9.26 2.92 -11.65
C PHE A 110 -10.49 3.17 -10.77
N LEU A 111 -10.90 4.42 -10.49
CA LEU A 111 -12.15 4.67 -9.75
C LEU A 111 -13.35 5.00 -10.64
N ALA A 112 -13.16 5.32 -11.93
CA ALA A 112 -14.29 5.56 -12.85
C ALA A 112 -15.18 4.32 -13.08
N GLN A 113 -14.74 3.12 -12.71
CA GLN A 113 -15.54 1.89 -12.76
C GLN A 113 -16.56 1.77 -11.62
N THR A 114 -16.71 2.79 -10.78
CA THR A 114 -17.54 2.73 -9.57
C THR A 114 -18.91 3.34 -9.83
N GLN A 115 -19.91 2.86 -9.09
CA GLN A 115 -21.25 3.45 -9.21
C GLN A 115 -21.19 4.91 -8.74
N PRO A 116 -21.71 5.89 -9.53
CA PRO A 116 -21.50 7.31 -9.27
C PRO A 116 -22.00 7.78 -7.89
N ASP A 117 -22.94 7.05 -7.28
CA ASP A 117 -23.52 7.40 -5.98
C ASP A 117 -22.98 6.57 -4.80
N ALA A 118 -22.11 5.59 -5.06
CA ALA A 118 -21.56 4.71 -4.02
C ALA A 118 -20.09 5.05 -3.76
N MET A 119 -19.81 5.46 -2.53
CA MET A 119 -18.44 5.59 -2.03
C MET A 119 -17.69 4.27 -2.25
N VAL A 120 -16.41 4.31 -2.63
CA VAL A 120 -15.52 3.14 -2.64
C VAL A 120 -14.94 2.92 -1.26
N VAL A 121 -14.82 1.66 -0.81
CA VAL A 121 -13.99 1.34 0.35
C VAL A 121 -12.79 0.49 -0.07
N ALA A 122 -11.60 0.90 0.36
CA ALA A 122 -10.39 0.11 0.26
C ALA A 122 -10.03 -0.51 1.62
N LEU A 123 -9.81 -1.84 1.67
CA LEU A 123 -9.53 -2.58 2.90
C LEU A 123 -8.18 -3.30 2.83
N PRO A 124 -7.17 -2.91 3.63
CA PRO A 124 -5.94 -3.67 3.77
C PRO A 124 -6.12 -4.95 4.58
N VAL A 125 -5.44 -6.01 4.15
CA VAL A 125 -5.30 -7.29 4.86
C VAL A 125 -3.82 -7.68 4.93
N HIS A 126 -3.33 -7.87 6.16
CA HIS A 126 -1.89 -8.04 6.44
C HIS A 126 -1.47 -9.48 6.69
N ASN A 127 -2.41 -10.39 6.93
CA ASN A 127 -2.11 -11.74 7.38
C ASN A 127 -3.30 -12.68 7.19
N GLU A 128 -3.05 -13.98 7.38
CA GLU A 128 -4.04 -15.05 7.25
C GLU A 128 -5.29 -14.84 8.14
N PRO A 129 -5.19 -14.46 9.44
CA PRO A 129 -6.36 -14.09 10.22
C PRO A 129 -7.19 -12.96 9.59
N GLY A 130 -6.55 -11.95 9.01
CA GLY A 130 -7.22 -10.86 8.31
C GLY A 130 -7.94 -11.31 7.04
N VAL A 131 -7.31 -12.14 6.22
CA VAL A 131 -7.98 -12.71 5.03
C VAL A 131 -9.17 -13.56 5.44
N ARG A 132 -9.02 -14.42 6.45
CA ARG A 132 -10.15 -15.22 6.96
C ARG A 132 -11.31 -14.35 7.43
N GLN A 133 -11.04 -13.34 8.26
CA GLN A 133 -12.09 -12.43 8.77
C GLN A 133 -12.72 -11.59 7.65
N LEU A 134 -11.94 -11.16 6.66
CA LEU A 134 -12.46 -10.49 5.47
C LEU A 134 -13.51 -11.38 4.79
N LEU A 135 -13.17 -12.64 4.51
CA LEU A 135 -14.05 -13.57 3.79
C LEU A 135 -15.26 -14.01 4.60
N GLU A 136 -15.12 -14.21 5.91
CA GLU A 136 -16.20 -14.71 6.77
C GLU A 136 -17.18 -13.62 7.22
N ARG A 137 -16.69 -12.38 7.42
CA ARG A 137 -17.45 -11.33 8.10
C ARG A 137 -17.65 -10.08 7.26
N LEU A 138 -16.64 -9.64 6.53
CA LEU A 138 -16.71 -8.37 5.80
C LEU A 138 -17.20 -8.55 4.35
N ALA A 139 -17.01 -9.73 3.76
CA ALA A 139 -17.41 -10.09 2.40
C ALA A 139 -18.86 -9.69 2.05
N PRO A 140 -19.87 -9.92 2.91
CA PRO A 140 -21.26 -9.51 2.63
C PRO A 140 -21.46 -7.99 2.51
N ARG A 141 -20.50 -7.18 2.98
CA ARG A 141 -20.51 -5.71 2.94
C ARG A 141 -19.77 -5.13 1.75
N LEU A 142 -19.02 -5.96 1.03
CA LEU A 142 -18.22 -5.50 -0.11
C LEU A 142 -19.07 -5.46 -1.37
N ARG A 143 -18.88 -4.40 -2.16
CA ARG A 143 -19.60 -4.13 -3.39
C ARG A 143 -18.66 -4.23 -4.59
N SER A 144 -19.27 -4.29 -5.77
CA SER A 144 -18.50 -4.15 -7.00
C SER A 144 -17.73 -2.83 -7.01
N GLY A 145 -16.43 -2.91 -7.31
CA GLY A 145 -15.54 -1.75 -7.33
C GLY A 145 -14.88 -1.41 -6.00
N ASP A 146 -15.26 -2.01 -4.86
CA ASP A 146 -14.47 -1.93 -3.63
C ASP A 146 -13.08 -2.56 -3.85
N ILE A 147 -12.11 -2.15 -3.04
CA ILE A 147 -10.71 -2.56 -3.18
C ILE A 147 -10.30 -3.41 -1.99
N VAL A 148 -9.74 -4.59 -2.24
CA VAL A 148 -9.03 -5.35 -1.22
C VAL A 148 -7.54 -5.20 -1.47
N ILE A 149 -6.83 -4.68 -0.48
CA ILE A 149 -5.40 -4.42 -0.53
C ILE A 149 -4.70 -5.56 0.21
N VAL A 150 -3.95 -6.41 -0.50
CA VAL A 150 -3.19 -7.51 0.13
C VAL A 150 -1.78 -7.02 0.43
N VAL A 151 -1.41 -7.01 1.71
CA VAL A 151 -0.20 -6.32 2.20
C VAL A 151 0.91 -7.32 2.50
N SER A 152 2.12 -7.07 1.97
CA SER A 152 3.34 -7.80 2.31
C SER A 152 4.56 -6.89 2.22
N GLY A 153 5.54 -7.07 3.11
CA GLY A 153 6.78 -6.28 3.08
C GLY A 153 6.74 -4.91 3.77
N ASN A 154 5.70 -4.56 4.55
CA ASN A 154 5.57 -3.21 5.13
C ASN A 154 6.28 -2.99 6.49
N ASN A 155 5.89 -3.65 7.59
CA ASN A 155 6.40 -3.33 8.94
C ASN A 155 7.70 -4.05 9.28
N ASN A 156 7.66 -5.39 9.33
CA ASN A 156 8.75 -6.25 9.81
C ASN A 156 9.00 -7.46 8.89
N HIS A 157 8.26 -7.55 7.78
CA HIS A 157 8.23 -8.75 6.97
C HIS A 157 9.11 -8.59 5.74
N THR A 158 9.84 -9.64 5.40
CA THR A 158 10.36 -9.85 4.05
C THR A 158 9.17 -9.88 3.09
N LEU A 159 9.34 -9.32 1.90
CA LEU A 159 8.36 -9.41 0.83
C LEU A 159 8.06 -10.89 0.51
N ASP A 160 6.80 -11.30 0.68
CA ASP A 160 6.31 -12.65 0.41
C ASP A 160 5.33 -12.65 -0.78
N ILE A 161 5.89 -12.78 -1.98
CA ILE A 161 5.15 -12.79 -3.25
C ILE A 161 4.30 -14.06 -3.41
N PRO A 162 4.80 -15.28 -3.09
CA PRO A 162 3.97 -16.48 -3.12
C PRO A 162 2.70 -16.37 -2.27
N TRP A 163 2.82 -15.83 -1.04
CA TRP A 163 1.65 -15.60 -0.19
C TRP A 163 0.68 -14.58 -0.81
N LEU A 164 1.17 -13.45 -1.32
CA LEU A 164 0.32 -12.45 -1.99
C LEU A 164 -0.51 -13.07 -3.13
N ASN A 165 0.13 -13.83 -4.02
CA ASN A 165 -0.55 -14.45 -5.16
C ASN A 165 -1.56 -15.53 -4.72
N ALA A 166 -1.22 -16.35 -3.72
CA ALA A 166 -2.14 -17.35 -3.18
C ALA A 166 -3.38 -16.72 -2.53
N GLN A 167 -3.21 -15.62 -1.78
CA GLN A 167 -4.36 -14.92 -1.19
C GLN A 167 -5.20 -14.21 -2.26
N ALA A 168 -4.60 -13.68 -3.33
CA ALA A 168 -5.35 -13.11 -4.42
C ALA A 168 -6.29 -14.13 -5.09
N GLU A 169 -5.81 -15.34 -5.37
CA GLU A 169 -6.63 -16.42 -5.92
C GLU A 169 -7.79 -16.76 -4.99
N ARG A 170 -7.51 -16.92 -3.69
CA ARG A 170 -8.52 -17.23 -2.68
C ARG A 170 -9.57 -16.13 -2.55
N ILE A 171 -9.15 -14.87 -2.51
CA ILE A 171 -10.07 -13.73 -2.38
C ILE A 171 -10.90 -13.60 -3.65
N GLN A 172 -10.29 -13.67 -4.84
CA GLN A 172 -11.00 -13.56 -6.11
C GLN A 172 -12.05 -14.68 -6.30
N ALA A 173 -11.74 -15.90 -5.85
CA ALA A 173 -12.69 -17.03 -5.90
C ALA A 173 -13.94 -16.80 -5.04
N ALA A 174 -13.82 -16.08 -3.92
CA ALA A 174 -14.93 -15.75 -3.03
C ALA A 174 -15.62 -14.42 -3.37
N LEU A 175 -14.86 -13.47 -3.92
CA LEU A 175 -15.25 -12.07 -4.12
C LEU A 175 -14.90 -11.61 -5.54
N ALA A 176 -15.55 -12.19 -6.55
CA ALA A 176 -15.22 -11.91 -7.95
C ALA A 176 -15.39 -10.43 -8.38
N ASN A 177 -16.13 -9.64 -7.61
CA ASN A 177 -16.49 -8.26 -7.95
C ASN A 177 -15.60 -7.19 -7.29
N VAL A 178 -14.66 -7.57 -6.42
CA VAL A 178 -13.72 -6.61 -5.82
C VAL A 178 -12.48 -6.46 -6.69
N ARG A 179 -11.80 -5.32 -6.56
CA ARG A 179 -10.50 -5.10 -7.17
C ARG A 179 -9.41 -5.50 -6.19
N LEU A 180 -8.43 -6.25 -6.66
CA LEU A 180 -7.26 -6.61 -5.87
C LEU A 180 -6.11 -5.68 -6.19
N VAL A 181 -5.47 -5.15 -5.17
CA VAL A 181 -4.19 -4.43 -5.27
C VAL A 181 -3.21 -4.99 -4.25
N ALA A 182 -1.94 -5.04 -4.60
CA ALA A 182 -0.89 -5.44 -3.66
C ALA A 182 -0.36 -4.20 -2.95
N MET A 183 0.17 -4.34 -1.74
CA MET A 183 0.78 -3.23 -1.01
C MET A 183 2.09 -3.65 -0.38
N THR A 184 3.09 -2.78 -0.48
CA THR A 184 4.41 -2.96 0.13
C THR A 184 5.05 -1.62 0.47
N ALA A 185 6.04 -1.63 1.36
CA ALA A 185 6.91 -0.49 1.64
C ALA A 185 8.26 -0.67 0.94
N GLY A 186 8.89 0.43 0.54
CA GLY A 186 10.18 0.48 -0.14
C GLY A 186 10.11 0.29 -1.65
N LEU A 187 10.73 1.20 -2.41
CA LEU A 187 10.82 1.09 -3.87
C LEU A 187 11.51 -0.19 -4.35
N GLY A 188 12.50 -0.68 -3.61
CA GLY A 188 13.16 -1.95 -3.92
C GLY A 188 12.18 -3.13 -3.90
N ASN A 189 11.24 -3.16 -2.93
CA ASN A 189 10.20 -4.18 -2.87
C ASN A 189 9.20 -4.02 -4.02
N VAL A 190 8.80 -2.79 -4.34
CA VAL A 190 7.92 -2.50 -5.50
C VAL A 190 8.52 -3.05 -6.80
N GLN A 191 9.81 -2.81 -7.04
CA GLN A 191 10.52 -3.29 -8.23
C GLN A 191 10.63 -4.81 -8.30
N GLN A 192 10.78 -5.48 -7.16
CA GLN A 192 10.78 -6.95 -7.08
C GLN A 192 9.38 -7.54 -7.26
N LEU A 193 8.36 -6.88 -6.72
CA LEU A 193 6.98 -7.32 -6.71
C LEU A 193 6.32 -7.23 -8.09
N ALA A 194 6.43 -6.07 -8.74
CA ALA A 194 5.73 -5.76 -9.99
C ALA A 194 5.87 -6.84 -11.11
N PRO A 195 7.05 -7.41 -11.41
CA PRO A 195 7.19 -8.41 -12.46
C PRO A 195 6.65 -9.81 -12.10
N GLN A 196 6.39 -10.10 -10.82
CA GLN A 196 6.01 -11.44 -10.32
C GLN A 196 4.57 -11.52 -9.82
N LEU A 197 3.87 -10.39 -9.83
CA LEU A 197 2.51 -10.29 -9.32
C LEU A 197 1.53 -11.00 -10.26
N SER A 198 0.60 -11.76 -9.69
CA SER A 198 -0.47 -12.42 -10.43
C SER A 198 -1.29 -11.41 -11.26
N PRO A 199 -1.76 -11.78 -12.46
CA PRO A 199 -2.62 -10.91 -13.27
C PRO A 199 -3.97 -10.58 -12.63
N LEU A 200 -4.31 -11.23 -11.50
CA LEU A 200 -5.48 -10.88 -10.70
C LEU A 200 -5.37 -9.51 -10.03
N PHE A 201 -4.15 -9.02 -9.82
CA PHE A 201 -3.92 -7.70 -9.26
C PHE A 201 -4.03 -6.61 -10.32
N THR A 202 -4.61 -5.48 -9.91
CA THR A 202 -4.88 -4.32 -10.77
C THR A 202 -3.98 -3.12 -10.45
N GLY A 203 -3.21 -3.19 -9.37
CA GLY A 203 -2.33 -2.11 -8.93
C GLY A 203 -1.41 -2.48 -7.79
N ILE A 204 -0.45 -1.59 -7.53
CA ILE A 204 0.48 -1.67 -6.40
C ILE A 204 0.40 -0.37 -5.61
N VAL A 205 0.13 -0.53 -4.31
CA VAL A 205 0.18 0.51 -3.30
C VAL A 205 1.59 0.58 -2.72
N TYR A 206 2.18 1.76 -2.79
CA TYR A 206 3.47 2.07 -2.19
C TYR A 206 3.25 2.76 -0.84
N ASP A 207 3.48 2.03 0.24
CA ASP A 207 3.37 2.51 1.62
C ASP A 207 4.52 3.47 1.96
N TYR A 208 4.26 4.77 1.85
CA TYR A 208 5.27 5.83 2.01
C TYR A 208 5.08 6.55 3.35
N GLU A 209 5.54 5.90 4.42
CA GLU A 209 5.37 6.37 5.81
C GLU A 209 6.73 6.51 6.53
N PRO A 210 6.93 7.57 7.34
CA PRO A 210 8.15 7.71 8.14
C PRO A 210 8.28 6.59 9.18
N ASN A 211 9.53 6.28 9.55
CA ASN A 211 9.90 5.35 10.62
C ASN A 211 9.63 3.86 10.33
N TYR A 212 9.39 3.49 9.07
CA TYR A 212 9.32 2.09 8.66
C TYR A 212 10.73 1.62 8.26
N PRO A 213 11.29 0.55 8.87
CA PRO A 213 12.60 0.04 8.49
C PRO A 213 12.71 -0.35 7.02
N ASN A 214 11.60 -0.79 6.43
CA ASN A 214 11.50 -1.19 5.03
C ASN A 214 11.20 -0.02 4.07
N GLU A 215 11.08 1.20 4.57
CA GLU A 215 10.95 2.41 3.77
C GLU A 215 12.19 3.32 3.93
N PRO A 216 13.38 2.86 3.50
CA PRO A 216 14.61 3.65 3.61
C PRO A 216 14.59 4.90 2.73
N SER A 217 13.68 4.97 1.76
CA SER A 217 13.49 6.10 0.86
C SER A 217 12.53 7.17 1.41
N PHE A 218 11.99 7.00 2.63
CA PHE A 218 11.20 8.07 3.24
C PHE A 218 12.05 9.34 3.40
N THR A 219 11.52 10.47 2.95
CA THR A 219 12.08 11.80 3.17
C THR A 219 10.96 12.81 3.27
N TRP A 220 11.20 13.87 4.03
CA TRP A 220 10.31 15.03 4.05
C TRP A 220 10.56 15.97 2.87
N ASP A 221 11.68 15.85 2.15
CA ASP A 221 11.94 16.65 0.94
C ASP A 221 10.97 16.29 -0.19
N PHE A 222 10.10 17.24 -0.55
CA PHE A 222 9.03 16.97 -1.51
C PHE A 222 9.55 16.67 -2.92
N GLY A 223 10.68 17.26 -3.34
CA GLY A 223 11.30 16.98 -4.63
C GLY A 223 11.71 15.50 -4.75
N ALA A 224 12.41 14.99 -3.73
CA ALA A 224 12.80 13.60 -3.65
C ALA A 224 11.59 12.65 -3.50
N THR A 225 10.56 13.03 -2.73
CA THR A 225 9.30 12.26 -2.68
C THR A 225 8.66 12.13 -4.07
N MET A 226 8.62 13.21 -4.85
CA MET A 226 8.09 13.19 -6.22
C MET A 226 8.89 12.26 -7.14
N ASP A 227 10.22 12.22 -7.00
CA ASP A 227 11.05 11.29 -7.77
C ASP A 227 10.76 9.83 -7.40
N HIS A 228 10.54 9.53 -6.12
CA HIS A 228 10.12 8.20 -5.69
C HIS A 228 8.75 7.80 -6.26
N VAL A 229 7.78 8.71 -6.29
CA VAL A 229 6.46 8.44 -6.88
C VAL A 229 6.53 8.23 -8.39
N ARG A 230 7.38 8.97 -9.11
CA ARG A 230 7.64 8.71 -10.55
C ARG A 230 8.31 7.36 -10.78
N ALA A 231 9.23 6.97 -9.90
CA ALA A 231 9.90 5.66 -9.96
C ALA A 231 8.90 4.52 -9.71
N LEU A 232 8.00 4.67 -8.73
CA LEU A 232 6.86 3.77 -8.51
C LEU A 232 6.06 3.62 -9.80
N ARG A 233 5.60 4.73 -10.39
CA ARG A 233 4.81 4.71 -11.61
C ARG A 233 5.49 3.95 -12.74
N THR A 234 6.77 4.25 -12.97
CA THR A 234 7.58 3.59 -14.01
C THR A 234 7.66 2.08 -13.80
N ALA A 235 7.91 1.64 -12.55
CA ALA A 235 8.02 0.23 -12.21
C ALA A 235 6.70 -0.53 -12.42
N VAL A 236 5.58 0.11 -12.12
CA VAL A 236 4.25 -0.51 -12.07
C VAL A 236 3.52 -0.45 -13.42
N GLU A 237 3.50 0.71 -14.08
CA GLU A 237 2.74 0.89 -15.34
C GLU A 237 3.32 0.08 -16.50
N SER A 238 4.63 -0.19 -16.50
CA SER A 238 5.25 -1.08 -17.50
C SER A 238 4.68 -2.52 -17.49
N ARG A 239 3.94 -2.88 -16.43
CA ARG A 239 3.25 -4.16 -16.26
C ARG A 239 1.73 -4.06 -16.43
N GLY A 240 1.21 -2.91 -16.86
CA GLY A 240 -0.22 -2.67 -16.99
C GLY A 240 -0.97 -2.53 -15.65
N LEU A 241 -0.22 -2.33 -14.55
CA LEU A 241 -0.77 -2.13 -13.21
C LEU A 241 -0.95 -0.64 -12.92
N THR A 242 -1.87 -0.31 -12.01
CA THR A 242 -2.06 1.06 -11.50
C THR A 242 -1.07 1.35 -10.37
N ALA A 243 -0.34 2.46 -10.48
CA ALA A 243 0.47 2.97 -9.38
C ALA A 243 -0.41 3.72 -8.38
N ILE A 244 -0.26 3.38 -7.09
CA ILE A 244 -1.02 3.99 -6.00
C ILE A 244 -0.03 4.40 -4.92
N ALA A 245 0.06 5.69 -4.61
CA ALA A 245 0.87 6.15 -3.49
C ALA A 245 0.05 6.10 -2.19
N LEU A 246 0.66 5.69 -1.07
CA LEU A 246 0.06 5.81 0.26
C LEU A 246 0.92 6.75 1.12
N PRO A 247 0.88 8.08 0.88
CA PRO A 247 1.64 9.04 1.66
C PRO A 247 1.04 9.26 3.05
N THR A 248 1.90 9.60 4.00
CA THR A 248 1.47 10.18 5.28
C THR A 248 0.64 11.47 5.07
N GLY A 249 -0.43 11.66 5.86
CA GLY A 249 -1.21 12.90 5.84
C GLY A 249 -0.63 14.03 6.70
N ARG A 250 0.41 13.77 7.50
CA ARG A 250 0.93 14.73 8.52
C ARG A 250 1.23 16.14 7.98
N PRO A 251 1.83 16.32 6.78
CA PRO A 251 2.07 17.64 6.20
C PRO A 251 0.83 18.51 5.96
N LEU A 252 -0.39 17.94 5.94
CA LEU A 252 -1.60 18.71 5.70
C LEU A 252 -1.84 19.80 6.76
N LEU A 253 -1.59 19.47 8.04
CA LEU A 253 -1.88 20.38 9.17
C LEU A 253 -0.77 20.45 10.22
N GLN A 254 0.30 19.65 10.13
CA GLN A 254 1.40 19.74 11.10
C GLN A 254 2.32 20.91 10.72
N ARG A 255 2.27 21.98 11.51
CA ARG A 255 3.02 23.22 11.26
C ARG A 255 4.53 23.00 11.06
N SER A 256 5.14 22.11 11.84
CA SER A 256 6.58 21.81 11.69
C SER A 256 6.95 21.19 10.35
N LEU A 257 5.98 20.69 9.59
CA LEU A 257 6.18 20.09 8.28
C LEU A 257 5.80 21.03 7.12
N GLU A 258 5.19 22.19 7.38
CA GLU A 258 4.86 23.18 6.36
C GLU A 258 6.05 23.60 5.48
N PRO A 259 7.27 23.82 6.02
CA PRO A 259 8.43 24.23 5.21
C PRO A 259 8.83 23.21 4.12
N HIS A 260 8.38 21.96 4.24
CA HIS A 260 8.65 20.93 3.25
C HIS A 260 7.77 21.03 2.00
N GLY A 261 6.73 21.87 2.00
CA GLY A 261 5.97 22.23 0.80
C GLY A 261 5.26 21.07 0.09
N TRP A 262 4.70 20.13 0.85
CA TRP A 262 4.02 18.96 0.27
C TRP A 262 2.75 19.33 -0.49
N ASP A 263 2.63 18.80 -1.70
CA ASP A 263 1.48 18.99 -2.60
C ASP A 263 0.92 17.63 -3.04
N TYR A 264 -0.26 17.27 -2.51
CA TYR A 264 -0.93 16.00 -2.80
C TYR A 264 -1.58 15.96 -4.19
N GLY A 265 -1.84 17.12 -4.79
CA GLY A 265 -2.24 17.24 -6.19
C GLY A 265 -1.10 16.83 -7.11
N ALA A 266 0.09 17.40 -6.91
CA ALA A 266 1.27 17.02 -7.68
C ALA A 266 1.63 15.54 -7.49
N LEU A 267 1.50 14.97 -6.27
CA LEU A 267 1.71 13.54 -6.03
C LEU A 267 0.78 12.67 -6.88
N THR A 268 -0.52 13.00 -6.92
CA THR A 268 -1.46 12.25 -7.77
C THR A 268 -1.26 12.49 -9.25
N GLN A 269 -0.77 13.66 -9.67
CA GLN A 269 -0.35 13.86 -11.06
C GLN A 269 0.77 12.91 -11.47
N ALA A 270 1.74 12.72 -10.57
CA ALA A 270 2.90 11.89 -10.82
C ALA A 270 2.59 10.40 -10.70
N GLY A 271 1.83 9.98 -9.69
CA GLY A 271 1.59 8.57 -9.36
C GLY A 271 0.22 8.03 -9.79
N GLY A 272 -0.76 8.91 -9.99
CA GLY A 272 -2.11 8.57 -10.43
C GLY A 272 -3.17 8.62 -9.34
N VAL A 273 -3.19 7.59 -8.48
CA VAL A 273 -4.12 7.51 -7.33
C VAL A 273 -3.31 7.64 -6.05
N ALA A 274 -3.88 8.26 -5.02
CA ALA A 274 -3.28 8.20 -3.69
C ALA A 274 -4.28 7.83 -2.59
N PHE A 275 -3.85 6.96 -1.69
CA PHE A 275 -4.52 6.70 -0.43
C PHE A 275 -3.86 7.58 0.60
N VAL A 276 -4.55 8.57 1.17
CA VAL A 276 -3.89 9.55 2.06
C VAL A 276 -4.15 9.19 3.50
N GLN A 277 -3.08 8.94 4.26
CA GLN A 277 -3.15 8.57 5.67
C GLN A 277 -3.63 9.75 6.55
N THR A 278 -4.94 9.97 6.61
CA THR A 278 -5.59 11.08 7.35
C THR A 278 -6.15 10.65 8.72
N GLN A 279 -5.94 9.40 9.12
CA GLN A 279 -6.50 8.78 10.34
C GLN A 279 -6.20 9.58 11.61
N THR A 280 -5.01 10.17 11.71
CA THR A 280 -4.58 10.98 12.85
C THR A 280 -5.47 12.20 13.06
N TYR A 281 -5.98 12.80 11.98
CA TYR A 281 -6.89 13.95 12.07
C TYR A 281 -8.30 13.52 12.45
N CYS A 282 -8.77 12.38 11.95
CA CYS A 282 -10.04 11.81 12.40
C CYS A 282 -9.99 11.55 13.91
N LYS A 283 -8.88 10.99 14.43
CA LYS A 283 -8.65 10.80 15.88
C LYS A 283 -8.69 12.09 16.69
N LYS A 284 -8.09 13.18 16.17
CA LYS A 284 -8.12 14.51 16.81
C LYS A 284 -9.51 15.15 16.85
N GLY A 285 -10.46 14.65 16.06
CA GLY A 285 -11.86 15.08 16.04
C GLY A 285 -12.30 15.58 14.67
N LEU A 286 -13.61 15.64 14.46
CA LEU A 286 -14.20 16.02 13.17
C LEU A 286 -13.68 17.35 12.62
N PRO A 287 -13.55 18.45 13.40
CA PRO A 287 -13.05 19.72 12.86
C PRO A 287 -11.64 19.65 12.27
N ALA A 288 -10.73 18.91 12.92
CA ALA A 288 -9.36 18.73 12.42
C ALA A 288 -9.34 17.87 11.15
N PHE A 289 -10.19 16.84 11.10
CA PHE A 289 -10.33 16.00 9.92
C PHE A 289 -10.89 16.79 8.72
N GLU A 290 -11.94 17.56 8.94
CA GLU A 290 -12.54 18.42 7.91
C GLU A 290 -11.55 19.43 7.34
N GLN A 291 -10.76 20.09 8.20
CA GLN A 291 -9.71 20.99 7.77
C GLN A 291 -8.65 20.27 6.90
N ALA A 292 -8.28 19.03 7.25
CA ALA A 292 -7.34 18.24 6.45
C ALA A 292 -7.93 17.85 5.09
N LEU A 293 -9.23 17.51 5.04
CA LEU A 293 -9.92 17.22 3.78
C LEU A 293 -10.04 18.47 2.90
N ASP A 294 -10.30 19.64 3.48
CA ASP A 294 -10.33 20.89 2.74
C ASP A 294 -8.95 21.23 2.16
N ARG A 295 -7.87 21.01 2.92
CA ARG A 295 -6.49 21.16 2.39
C ARG A 295 -6.18 20.20 1.25
N LEU A 296 -6.62 18.95 1.35
CA LEU A 296 -6.51 18.01 0.23
C LEU A 296 -7.27 18.54 -0.99
N ARG A 297 -8.55 18.88 -0.82
CA ARG A 297 -9.41 19.36 -1.91
C ARG A 297 -8.86 20.62 -2.59
N ASP A 298 -8.30 21.54 -1.82
CA ASP A 298 -7.73 22.78 -2.38
C ASP A 298 -6.50 22.52 -3.26
N GLN A 299 -5.87 21.34 -3.15
CA GLN A 299 -4.78 20.88 -4.01
C GLN A 299 -5.29 19.98 -5.16
N HIS A 300 -6.60 19.89 -5.39
CA HIS A 300 -7.15 18.95 -6.37
C HIS A 300 -6.83 19.37 -7.79
N ILE A 301 -6.38 18.39 -8.57
CA ILE A 301 -6.15 18.52 -10.00
C ILE A 301 -7.08 17.56 -10.75
N ALA A 302 -7.47 17.94 -11.97
CA ALA A 302 -8.30 17.08 -12.80
C ALA A 302 -7.59 15.74 -13.05
N GLY A 303 -8.27 14.63 -12.75
CA GLY A 303 -7.74 13.27 -12.94
C GLY A 303 -6.85 12.73 -11.82
N GLY A 304 -6.61 13.51 -10.75
CA GLY A 304 -6.00 13.01 -9.51
C GLY A 304 -7.08 12.53 -8.53
N GLU A 305 -6.94 11.33 -8.01
CA GLU A 305 -7.95 10.75 -7.11
C GLU A 305 -7.36 10.40 -5.74
N TRP A 306 -8.10 10.72 -4.68
CA TRP A 306 -7.71 10.41 -3.30
C TRP A 306 -8.74 9.56 -2.57
N LEU A 307 -8.24 8.62 -1.77
CA LEU A 307 -9.02 7.94 -0.74
C LEU A 307 -8.41 8.29 0.62
N PRO A 308 -9.02 9.22 1.38
CA PRO A 308 -8.59 9.50 2.74
C PRO A 308 -8.77 8.26 3.63
N GLN A 309 -7.80 8.00 4.52
CA GLN A 309 -7.85 6.89 5.45
C GLN A 309 -8.67 7.21 6.72
N VAL A 310 -9.54 6.28 7.12
CA VAL A 310 -10.19 6.24 8.43
C VAL A 310 -9.83 4.91 9.11
N THR A 311 -9.53 4.96 10.41
CA THR A 311 -9.14 3.78 11.19
C THR A 311 -10.19 3.49 12.26
N VAL A 312 -11.01 2.44 12.08
CA VAL A 312 -12.02 2.05 13.08
C VAL A 312 -11.46 0.92 13.96
N ALA A 313 -10.81 1.31 15.05
CA ALA A 313 -10.19 0.41 16.02
C ALA A 313 -9.89 1.19 17.32
N PRO A 314 -10.87 1.41 18.22
CA PRO A 314 -10.83 2.44 19.26
C PRO A 314 -9.58 2.43 20.16
N ASN A 315 -9.01 1.26 20.40
CA ASN A 315 -7.85 1.06 21.29
C ASN A 315 -6.50 1.05 20.55
N GLN A 316 -6.48 1.37 19.26
CA GLN A 316 -5.25 1.54 18.48
C GLN A 316 -4.81 3.01 18.51
N PRO A 317 -3.49 3.30 18.37
CA PRO A 317 -2.96 4.66 18.48
C PRO A 317 -3.69 5.71 17.62
N ASN A 318 -4.03 5.35 16.38
CA ASN A 318 -4.75 6.22 15.44
C ASN A 318 -6.21 5.81 15.21
N GLY A 319 -6.75 4.92 16.05
CA GLY A 319 -8.09 4.37 15.85
C GLY A 319 -9.18 5.14 16.59
N VAL A 320 -10.36 5.20 15.98
CA VAL A 320 -11.54 5.90 16.49
C VAL A 320 -12.70 4.96 16.79
N SER A 321 -13.71 5.46 17.51
CA SER A 321 -15.00 4.78 17.66
C SER A 321 -15.73 4.67 16.31
N ILE A 322 -16.68 3.74 16.22
CA ILE A 322 -17.55 3.61 15.04
C ILE A 322 -18.26 4.93 14.73
N GLN A 323 -18.82 5.59 15.75
CA GLN A 323 -19.55 6.85 15.57
C GLN A 323 -18.66 7.98 15.04
N GLN A 324 -17.43 8.09 15.54
CA GLN A 324 -16.48 9.08 15.05
C GLN A 324 -15.99 8.74 13.65
N GLY A 325 -15.72 7.47 13.36
CA GLY A 325 -15.39 7.01 12.01
C GLY A 325 -16.51 7.31 11.01
N GLU A 326 -17.78 7.10 11.39
CA GLU A 326 -18.96 7.40 10.59
C GLU A 326 -19.04 8.91 10.26
N ALA A 327 -18.84 9.77 11.25
CA ALA A 327 -18.80 11.22 11.05
C ALA A 327 -17.68 11.63 10.08
N CYS A 328 -16.48 11.04 10.22
CA CYS A 328 -15.38 11.26 9.29
C CYS A 328 -15.75 10.80 7.86
N ALA A 329 -16.35 9.61 7.70
CA ALA A 329 -16.79 9.11 6.40
C ALA A 329 -17.87 10.00 5.76
N GLN A 330 -18.80 10.53 6.55
CA GLN A 330 -19.79 11.50 6.06
C GLN A 330 -19.12 12.80 5.58
N ALA A 331 -18.10 13.29 6.28
CA ALA A 331 -17.32 14.46 5.85
C ALA A 331 -16.56 14.23 4.54
N ILE A 332 -16.04 13.02 4.30
CA ILE A 332 -15.46 12.61 3.01
C ILE A 332 -16.53 12.69 1.91
N ARG A 333 -17.71 12.10 2.14
CA ARG A 333 -18.82 12.10 1.18
C ARG A 333 -19.29 13.52 0.85
N ALA A 334 -19.45 14.36 1.87
CA ALA A 334 -19.93 15.74 1.72
C ALA A 334 -19.01 16.61 0.85
N ARG A 335 -17.73 16.22 0.73
CA ARG A 335 -16.73 16.90 -0.12
C ARG A 335 -16.62 16.29 -1.52
N GLY A 336 -17.49 15.34 -1.87
CA GLY A 336 -17.51 14.71 -3.19
C GLY A 336 -16.31 13.80 -3.46
N LEU A 337 -15.61 13.35 -2.41
CA LEU A 337 -14.48 12.42 -2.57
C LEU A 337 -15.02 11.00 -2.88
N PRO A 338 -14.35 10.25 -3.78
CA PRO A 338 -14.90 9.03 -4.36
C PRO A 338 -14.95 7.86 -3.38
N GLY A 339 -14.16 7.90 -2.31
CA GLY A 339 -13.96 6.74 -1.45
C GLY A 339 -13.22 7.05 -0.17
N LEU A 340 -13.01 6.00 0.62
CA LEU A 340 -12.12 6.00 1.77
C LEU A 340 -11.30 4.72 1.81
N MET A 341 -10.14 4.79 2.46
CA MET A 341 -9.40 3.60 2.89
C MET A 341 -9.77 3.31 4.34
N LEU A 342 -10.37 2.14 4.60
CA LEU A 342 -10.70 1.72 5.96
C LEU A 342 -9.54 0.88 6.50
N TRP A 343 -8.74 1.45 7.40
CA TRP A 343 -7.82 0.63 8.18
C TRP A 343 -8.59 -0.07 9.30
N TRP A 344 -8.35 -1.36 9.45
CA TRP A 344 -8.98 -2.21 10.45
C TRP A 344 -7.99 -3.29 10.90
N SER A 345 -8.35 -4.02 11.95
CA SER A 345 -7.56 -5.15 12.44
C SER A 345 -8.46 -6.37 12.64
N PRO A 346 -7.96 -7.60 12.44
CA PRO A 346 -8.74 -8.82 12.67
C PRO A 346 -9.33 -8.91 14.09
N ALA A 347 -8.68 -8.28 15.07
CA ALA A 347 -9.18 -8.19 16.45
C ALA A 347 -10.41 -7.27 16.61
N TYR A 348 -10.65 -6.39 15.64
CA TYR A 348 -11.74 -5.39 15.62
C TYR A 348 -12.65 -5.58 14.40
N VAL A 349 -12.80 -6.81 13.93
CA VAL A 349 -13.64 -7.12 12.76
C VAL A 349 -15.12 -6.77 13.02
N GLY A 350 -15.59 -6.87 14.28
CA GLY A 350 -16.96 -6.51 14.64
C GLY A 350 -17.23 -5.01 14.46
N GLU A 351 -16.27 -4.17 14.83
CA GLU A 351 -16.35 -2.72 14.65
C GLU A 351 -16.25 -2.33 13.17
N ALA A 352 -15.40 -3.02 12.40
CA ALA A 352 -15.32 -2.82 10.96
C ALA A 352 -16.63 -3.20 10.24
N ASP A 353 -17.22 -4.36 10.56
CA ASP A 353 -18.52 -4.80 10.01
C ASP A 353 -19.65 -3.80 10.36
N GLU A 354 -19.73 -3.40 11.64
CA GLU A 354 -20.73 -2.42 12.09
C GLU A 354 -20.55 -1.05 11.42
N PHE A 355 -19.31 -0.59 11.27
CA PHE A 355 -19.00 0.64 10.54
C PHE A 355 -19.46 0.57 9.07
N LEU A 356 -19.13 -0.52 8.35
CA LEU A 356 -19.56 -0.69 6.96
C LEU A 356 -21.09 -0.73 6.85
N ARG A 357 -21.78 -1.41 7.78
CA ARG A 357 -23.25 -1.44 7.84
C ARG A 357 -23.84 -0.04 7.99
N ARG A 358 -23.24 0.82 8.81
CA ARG A 358 -23.69 2.23 8.98
C ARG A 358 -23.43 3.10 7.76
N LEU A 359 -22.43 2.75 6.94
CA LEU A 359 -22.27 3.35 5.60
C LEU A 359 -23.34 2.87 4.60
N GLY A 360 -24.26 2.00 5.02
CA GLY A 360 -25.34 1.44 4.23
C GLY A 360 -24.95 0.21 3.42
N ARG A 361 -23.87 -0.49 3.81
CA ARG A 361 -23.31 -1.62 3.06
C ARG A 361 -23.85 -2.99 3.44
#